data_AF-A0A1M7J2K5-F1
#
_entry.id   AF-A0A1M7J2K5-F1
#
_cell.length_a   1.000
_cell.length_b   1.000
_cell.length_c   1.000
_cell.angle_alpha   90.00
_cell.angle_beta   90.00
_cell.angle_gamma   90.00
#
_symmetry.space_group_name_H-M   'P 1'
#
loop_
_entity.id
_entity.type
_entity.pdbx_description
1 polymer ?
#
loop_
_entity_poly.entity_id
_entity_poly.type
_entity_poly.pdbx_seq_one_letter_code
_entity_poly.pdbx_strand_id
1 'polypeptide(L)'
;MQNIPLRQAYQRVLVQDIYRAENLERIVETGECACETRFPSWNEAEAIFSEYHESAERWEMLQASDGYNRRANAARPAAKAICEAADNW
;
A
#
# COMPACT_ATOMS: atom_id res chain seq x y z
N MET A 1 -15.08 -19.04 6.46
CA MET A 1 -13.84 -18.55 5.81
C MET A 1 -13.77 -19.25 4.45
N GLN A 2 -13.76 -18.53 3.33
CA GLN A 2 -13.66 -19.16 2.00
C GLN A 2 -12.19 -19.50 1.72
N ASN A 3 -11.93 -20.69 1.15
CA ASN A 3 -10.60 -21.07 0.70
C ASN A 3 -10.25 -20.27 -0.56
N ILE A 4 -9.34 -19.30 -0.42
CA ILE A 4 -8.76 -18.58 -1.54
C ILE A 4 -7.59 -19.39 -2.12
N PRO A 5 -7.46 -19.50 -3.46
CA PRO A 5 -6.27 -20.08 -4.07
C PRO A 5 -5.00 -19.35 -3.60
N LEU A 6 -3.92 -20.10 -3.41
CA LEU A 6 -2.66 -19.56 -2.87
C LEU A 6 -2.14 -18.34 -3.67
N ARG A 7 -2.24 -18.37 -5.00
CA ARG A 7 -1.88 -17.23 -5.85
C ARG A 7 -2.70 -15.99 -5.51
N GLN A 8 -4.01 -16.13 -5.34
CA GLN A 8 -4.89 -15.02 -4.98
C GLN A 8 -4.58 -14.43 -3.60
N ALA A 9 -4.07 -15.24 -2.66
CA ALA A 9 -3.61 -14.74 -1.37
C ALA A 9 -2.40 -13.80 -1.53
N TYR A 10 -1.41 -14.16 -2.35
CA TYR A 10 -0.25 -13.30 -2.60
C TYR A 10 -0.61 -12.00 -3.34
N GLN A 11 -1.52 -12.08 -4.31
CA GLN A 11 -2.03 -10.89 -4.99
C GLN A 11 -2.66 -9.91 -4.00
N ARG A 12 -3.53 -10.40 -3.10
CA ARG A 12 -4.16 -9.57 -2.07
C ARG A 12 -3.18 -8.97 -1.09
N VAL A 13 -2.12 -9.70 -0.72
CA VAL A 13 -1.05 -9.15 0.15
C VAL A 13 -0.32 -8.04 -0.56
N LEU A 14 0.08 -8.25 -1.82
CA LEU A 14 0.80 -7.24 -2.58
C LEU A 14 -0.03 -5.97 -2.80
N VAL A 15 -1.33 -6.08 -3.12
CA VAL A 15 -2.23 -4.92 -3.22
C VAL A 15 -2.30 -4.14 -1.90
N GLN A 16 -2.35 -4.84 -0.75
CA GLN A 16 -2.34 -4.18 0.57
C GLN A 16 -1.03 -3.45 0.84
N ASP A 17 0.10 -4.03 0.45
CA ASP A 17 1.41 -3.40 0.64
C ASP A 17 1.56 -2.17 -0.28
N ILE A 18 1.12 -2.26 -1.54
CA ILE A 18 1.05 -1.13 -2.48
C ILE A 18 0.22 0.00 -1.86
N TYR A 19 -1.01 -0.30 -1.47
CA TYR A 19 -1.94 0.66 -0.88
C TYR A 19 -1.32 1.39 0.31
N ARG A 20 -0.71 0.63 1.24
CA ARG A 20 -0.10 1.21 2.43
C ARG A 20 1.09 2.10 2.08
N ALA A 21 1.93 1.70 1.13
CA ALA A 21 3.10 2.47 0.72
C ALA A 21 2.69 3.79 0.05
N GLU A 22 1.87 3.73 -1.01
CA GLU A 22 1.45 4.89 -1.79
C GLU A 22 0.74 5.93 -0.92
N ASN A 23 -0.15 5.50 -0.02
CA ASN A 23 -0.91 6.45 0.79
C ASN A 23 -0.03 7.16 1.84
N LEU A 24 0.89 6.42 2.47
CA LEU A 24 1.82 7.04 3.43
C LEU A 24 2.78 8.00 2.73
N GLU A 25 3.25 7.65 1.54
CA GLU A 25 4.10 8.54 0.74
C GLU A 25 3.34 9.77 0.27
N ARG A 26 2.09 9.64 -0.18
CA ARG A 26 1.23 10.76 -0.58
C ARG A 26 0.95 11.72 0.56
N ILE A 27 0.74 11.23 1.79
CA ILE A 27 0.61 12.08 2.97
C ILE A 27 1.89 12.90 3.17
N VAL A 28 3.06 12.27 3.07
CA VAL A 28 4.34 12.96 3.22
C VAL A 28 4.56 13.98 2.10
N GLU A 29 4.20 13.65 0.87
CA GLU A 29 4.33 14.53 -0.30
C GLU A 29 3.42 15.75 -0.22
N THR A 30 2.16 15.55 0.15
CA THR A 30 1.15 16.63 0.20
C THR A 30 1.18 17.43 1.50
N GLY A 31 1.71 16.84 2.59
CA GLY A 31 1.61 17.40 3.93
C GLY A 31 0.20 17.34 4.52
N GLU A 32 -0.73 16.60 3.88
CA GLU A 32 -2.13 16.55 4.27
C GLU A 32 -2.55 15.12 4.63
N CYS A 33 -3.31 14.99 5.71
CA CYS A 33 -3.88 13.70 6.16
C CYS A 33 -5.41 13.75 6.18
N ALA A 34 -6.02 14.14 5.06
CA ALA A 34 -7.46 13.98 4.86
C ALA A 34 -7.82 12.49 4.71
N CYS A 35 -9.08 12.12 4.98
CA CYS A 35 -9.56 10.74 4.84
C CYS A 35 -9.32 10.19 3.43
N GLU A 36 -9.49 11.03 2.42
CA GLU A 36 -9.30 10.70 1.01
C GLU A 36 -7.82 10.41 0.67
N THR A 37 -6.88 11.00 1.42
CA THR A 37 -5.44 10.77 1.25
C THR A 37 -4.96 9.59 2.08
N ARG A 38 -5.47 9.45 3.31
CA ARG A 38 -5.05 8.41 4.27
C ARG A 38 -5.69 7.06 3.99
N PHE A 39 -6.95 7.08 3.55
CA PHE A 39 -7.79 5.93 3.26
C PHE A 39 -8.51 6.06 1.90
N PRO A 40 -7.80 6.27 0.78
CA PRO A 40 -8.39 6.30 -0.54
C PRO A 40 -9.07 4.98 -0.91
N SER A 41 -9.78 4.98 -2.04
CA SER A 41 -10.22 3.76 -2.70
C SER A 41 -9.05 2.83 -3.04
N TRP A 42 -9.31 1.53 -3.10
CA TRP A 42 -8.35 0.51 -3.51
C TRP A 42 -7.98 0.55 -4.99
N ASN A 43 -8.79 1.23 -5.82
CA ASN A 43 -8.65 1.24 -7.28
C ASN A 43 -7.24 1.56 -7.76
N GLU A 44 -6.55 2.51 -7.12
CA GLU A 44 -5.20 2.91 -7.53
C GLU A 44 -4.17 1.81 -7.21
N ALA A 45 -4.26 1.20 -6.03
CA ALA A 45 -3.39 0.07 -5.67
C ALA A 45 -3.65 -1.17 -6.54
N GLU A 46 -4.92 -1.42 -6.88
CA GLU A 46 -5.32 -2.49 -7.81
C GLU A 46 -4.84 -2.22 -9.24
N ALA A 47 -4.88 -0.96 -9.69
CA ALA A 47 -4.35 -0.56 -10.99
C ALA A 47 -2.83 -0.76 -11.07
N ILE A 48 -2.08 -0.31 -10.06
CA ILE A 48 -0.63 -0.53 -9.95
C ILE A 48 -0.32 -2.03 -9.94
N PHE A 49 -1.04 -2.82 -9.16
CA PHE A 49 -0.87 -4.28 -9.16
C PHE A 49 -1.10 -4.86 -10.55
N SER A 50 -2.18 -4.46 -11.23
CA SER A 50 -2.52 -4.98 -12.56
C SER A 50 -1.46 -4.61 -13.60
N GLU A 51 -0.99 -3.36 -13.57
CA GLU A 51 0.01 -2.84 -14.50
C GLU A 51 1.38 -3.53 -14.35
N TYR A 52 1.84 -3.72 -13.11
CA TYR A 52 3.22 -4.14 -12.86
C TYR A 52 3.38 -5.59 -12.38
N HIS A 53 2.31 -6.23 -11.90
CA HIS A 53 2.43 -7.48 -11.13
C HIS A 53 1.40 -8.57 -11.48
N GLU A 54 0.46 -8.34 -12.40
CA GLU A 54 -0.58 -9.33 -12.74
C GLU A 54 0.01 -10.68 -13.20
N SER A 55 1.03 -10.60 -14.06
CA SER A 55 1.75 -11.74 -14.62
C SER A 55 2.89 -12.25 -13.74
N ALA A 56 3.18 -11.60 -12.61
CA ALA A 56 4.30 -11.95 -11.76
C ALA A 56 4.20 -13.39 -11.22
N GLU A 57 5.34 -14.01 -11.04
CA GLU A 57 5.47 -15.25 -10.31
C GLU A 57 5.42 -15.01 -8.80
N ARG A 58 5.18 -16.09 -8.04
CA ARG A 58 5.07 -16.00 -6.57
C ARG A 58 6.27 -15.31 -5.93
N TRP A 59 7.49 -15.66 -6.36
CA TRP A 59 8.71 -15.12 -5.75
C TRP A 59 8.90 -13.63 -6.07
N GLU A 60 8.47 -13.18 -7.26
CA GLU A 60 8.50 -11.77 -7.67
C GLU A 60 7.51 -10.96 -6.85
N MET A 61 6.29 -11.48 -6.61
CA MET A 61 5.31 -10.81 -5.74
C MET A 61 5.83 -10.65 -4.30
N LEU A 62 6.54 -11.65 -3.77
CA LEU A 62 7.14 -11.58 -2.43
C LEU A 62 8.27 -10.54 -2.37
N GLN A 63 9.10 -10.45 -3.41
CA GLN A 63 10.14 -9.43 -3.51
C GLN A 63 9.55 -8.02 -3.63
N ALA A 64 8.48 -7.85 -4.42
CA ALA A 64 7.77 -6.59 -4.56
C ALA A 64 7.13 -6.17 -3.23
N SER A 65 6.46 -7.09 -2.54
CA SER A 65 5.85 -6.88 -1.21
C SER A 65 6.88 -6.38 -0.19
N ASP A 66 8.07 -6.97 -0.14
CA ASP A 66 9.18 -6.50 0.70
C ASP A 66 9.64 -5.07 0.33
N GLY A 67 9.68 -4.75 -0.98
CA GLY A 67 9.94 -3.40 -1.47
C GLY A 67 8.93 -2.36 -1.00
N TYR A 68 7.63 -2.62 -1.19
CA TYR A 68 6.55 -1.74 -0.73
C TYR A 68 6.51 -1.61 0.79
N ASN A 69 6.80 -2.69 1.52
CA ASN A 69 6.89 -2.63 2.98
C ASN A 69 8.02 -1.73 3.48
N ARG A 70 9.20 -1.76 2.83
CA ARG A 70 10.29 -0.84 3.15
C ARG A 70 9.89 0.62 2.89
N ARG A 71 9.28 0.89 1.74
CA ARG A 71 8.76 2.20 1.36
C ARG A 71 7.77 2.75 2.40
N ALA A 72 6.75 1.95 2.72
CA ALA A 72 5.77 2.28 3.75
C ALA A 72 6.43 2.56 5.11
N ASN A 73 7.38 1.73 5.53
CA ASN A 73 8.08 1.90 6.81
C ASN A 73 8.97 3.15 6.83
N ALA A 74 9.56 3.53 5.70
CA ALA A 74 10.36 4.74 5.58
C ALA A 74 9.50 6.01 5.66
N ALA A 75 8.33 6.02 5.02
CA ALA A 75 7.39 7.15 5.07
C ALA A 75 6.66 7.28 6.41
N ARG A 76 6.46 6.16 7.13
CA ARG A 76 5.62 6.08 8.32
C ARG A 76 5.92 7.12 9.40
N PRO A 77 7.17 7.40 9.81
CA PRO A 77 7.43 8.38 10.88
C PRO A 77 6.95 9.79 10.53
N ALA A 78 7.16 10.23 9.28
CA ALA A 78 6.75 11.55 8.81
C ALA A 78 5.22 11.61 8.62
N ALA A 79 4.63 10.61 7.96
CA ALA A 79 3.18 10.51 7.80
C ALA A 79 2.45 10.50 9.15
N LYS A 80 3.01 9.79 10.14
CA LYS A 80 2.48 9.75 11.50
C LYS A 80 2.39 11.14 12.12
N ALA A 81 3.47 11.92 12.07
CA ALA A 81 3.50 13.27 12.63
C ALA A 81 2.44 14.18 11.98
N ILE A 82 2.27 14.07 10.66
CA ILE A 82 1.27 14.84 9.90
C ILE A 82 -0.16 14.45 10.34
N CYS A 83 -0.44 13.15 10.38
CA CYS A 83 -1.77 12.66 10.72
C CYS A 83 -2.14 12.83 12.20
N GLU A 84 -1.19 12.73 13.13
CA GLU A 84 -1.42 13.05 14.55
C GLU A 84 -1.77 14.53 14.73
N ALA A 85 -1.13 15.43 13.98
CA ALA A 85 -1.48 16.86 14.00
C ALA A 85 -2.87 17.15 13.43
N ALA A 86 -3.38 16.27 12.56
CA ALA A 86 -4.72 16.34 11.96
C ALA A 86 -5.78 15.51 12.71
N ASP A 87 -5.43 14.85 13.83
CA ASP A 87 -6.29 13.91 14.57
C ASP A 87 -6.85 12.76 13.69
N ASN A 88 -6.06 12.26 12.75
CA ASN A 88 -6.47 11.27 11.74
C ASN A 88 -5.41 10.18 11.48
N TRP A 89 -4.75 9.70 12.54
CA TRP A 89 -3.68 8.68 12.43
C TRP A 89 -4.19 7.24 12.30
#